data_AF-A0A9J7EGX7-F1
#
_entry.id   AF-A0A9J7EGX7-F1
#
_cell.length_a   1.000
_cell.length_b   1.000
_cell.length_c   1.000
_cell.angle_alpha   90.00
_cell.angle_beta   90.00
_cell.angle_gamma   90.00
#
_symmetry.space_group_name_H-M   'P 1'
#
loop_
_entity.id
_entity.type
_entity.pdbx_description
1 polymer ?
#
loop_
_entity_poly.entity_id
_entity_poly.type
_entity_poly.pdbx_seq_one_letter_code
_entity_poly.pdbx_strand_id
1 'polypeptide(L)'
;MDVFLTGFPKKLLVATTVLVVIAMIVMPSEARTLEHKIRHERRQHEALAPTKDVRMKLESRVVEHRRRPHRKQTVLPQAKDTENVRQKNVQSDRFKTATRKITKKLTNTRRFFIEERKVLNETREYRDGMPDWLPTINFVDIHFYNYKKRGATMSERKFAYLMPKLYKSLVEYQDIFKLLIKVEVEFADDPFCSYNKTRHELIGKTLHRLYSTIAEVRENMVSVNIPVPQVSKNKNLQVLEKKVDAPQCLKNDYIAFRAYGNLLNNWYSEFRCPRGKKVIRNNSKCADYEAKLKEKKDKRYKNTER
;
A
#
# COMPACT_ATOMS: atom_id res chain seq x y z
N MET A 1 2.79 -69.04 18.06
CA MET A 1 2.83 -67.69 17.47
C MET A 1 3.84 -66.90 18.27
N ASP A 2 5.07 -66.92 17.77
CA ASP A 2 6.22 -66.29 18.38
C ASP A 2 6.34 -64.82 18.00
N VAL A 3 7.09 -64.12 18.87
CA VAL A 3 7.82 -62.86 18.68
C VAL A 3 6.97 -61.60 18.51
N PHE A 4 7.04 -60.67 19.48
CA PHE A 4 7.19 -59.21 19.28
C PHE A 4 7.09 -58.38 20.59
N LEU A 5 7.43 -58.94 21.76
CA LEU A 5 7.31 -58.21 23.04
C LEU A 5 8.58 -58.26 23.92
N THR A 6 9.76 -58.23 23.31
CA THR A 6 11.01 -57.95 24.04
C THR A 6 11.94 -57.03 23.23
N GLY A 7 12.09 -55.80 23.72
CA GLY A 7 13.29 -54.99 23.48
C GLY A 7 13.28 -54.09 22.23
N PHE A 8 12.60 -52.94 22.30
CA PHE A 8 13.12 -51.76 21.62
C PHE A 8 14.19 -51.13 22.53
N PRO A 9 15.49 -51.17 22.19
CA PRO A 9 16.51 -50.55 23.01
C PRO A 9 16.22 -49.05 23.09
N LYS A 10 16.24 -48.45 24.29
CA LYS A 10 15.99 -47.01 24.48
C LYS A 10 16.87 -46.14 23.57
N LYS A 11 18.09 -46.59 23.26
CA LYS A 11 19.00 -45.94 22.32
C LYS A 11 18.48 -45.92 20.87
N LEU A 12 17.77 -46.98 20.45
CA LEU A 12 17.16 -47.09 19.12
C LEU A 12 15.95 -46.16 19.00
N LEU A 13 15.15 -46.03 20.07
CA LEU A 13 14.00 -45.12 20.12
C LEU A 13 14.43 -43.64 20.11
N VAL A 14 15.53 -43.32 20.79
CA VAL A 14 16.13 -41.98 20.73
C VAL A 14 16.72 -41.71 19.34
N ALA A 15 17.39 -42.70 18.72
CA ALA A 15 17.91 -42.54 17.37
C ALA A 15 16.79 -42.34 16.33
N THR A 16 15.68 -43.08 16.43
CA THR A 16 14.54 -42.91 15.51
C THR A 16 13.82 -41.59 15.72
N THR A 17 13.64 -41.13 16.96
CA THR A 17 13.04 -39.80 17.23
C THR A 17 13.92 -38.66 16.74
N VAL A 18 15.25 -38.75 16.92
CA VAL A 18 16.19 -37.76 16.37
C VAL A 18 16.19 -37.79 14.84
N LEU A 19 16.15 -38.96 14.21
CA LEU A 19 16.03 -39.09 12.74
C LEU A 19 14.73 -38.50 12.20
N VAL A 20 13.60 -38.69 12.88
CA VAL A 20 12.31 -38.10 12.49
C VAL A 20 12.35 -36.58 12.62
N VAL A 21 12.95 -36.04 13.68
CA VAL A 21 13.09 -34.59 13.88
C VAL A 21 14.03 -33.99 12.81
N ILE A 22 15.16 -34.64 12.52
CA ILE A 22 16.07 -34.20 11.46
C ILE A 22 15.39 -34.29 10.09
N ALA A 23 14.66 -35.37 9.79
CA ALA A 23 13.91 -35.50 8.54
C ALA A 23 12.82 -34.42 8.41
N MET A 24 12.11 -34.08 9.49
CA MET A 24 11.10 -33.01 9.48
C MET A 24 11.71 -31.61 9.32
N ILE A 25 12.95 -31.40 9.74
CA ILE A 25 13.66 -30.11 9.60
C ILE A 25 14.33 -29.99 8.22
N VAL A 26 14.82 -31.08 7.63
CA VAL A 26 15.56 -31.10 6.35
C VAL A 26 14.64 -31.24 5.13
N MET A 27 13.53 -31.98 5.23
CA MET A 27 12.55 -32.12 4.13
C MET A 27 11.94 -30.80 3.60
N PRO A 28 11.58 -29.78 4.44
CA PRO A 28 11.01 -28.54 3.91
C PRO A 28 12.04 -27.65 3.18
N SER A 29 13.35 -27.82 3.44
CA SER A 29 14.40 -27.12 2.67
C SER A 29 14.63 -27.73 1.28
N GLU A 30 14.50 -29.04 1.14
CA GLU A 30 14.69 -29.73 -0.15
C GLU A 30 13.42 -29.77 -1.02
N ALA A 31 12.22 -29.77 -0.40
CA ALA A 31 10.95 -29.66 -1.14
C ALA A 31 10.78 -28.27 -1.79
N ARG A 32 11.27 -27.20 -1.14
CA ARG A 32 11.23 -25.83 -1.70
C ARG A 32 12.17 -25.64 -2.89
N THR A 33 13.31 -26.33 -2.93
CA THR A 33 14.26 -26.21 -4.05
C THR A 33 13.80 -27.03 -5.27
N LEU A 34 13.17 -28.19 -5.06
CA LEU A 34 12.57 -28.99 -6.15
C LEU A 34 11.36 -28.31 -6.80
N GLU A 35 10.45 -27.70 -6.03
CA GLU A 35 9.31 -26.95 -6.62
C GLU A 35 9.76 -25.71 -7.43
N HIS A 36 10.83 -25.03 -6.99
CA HIS A 36 11.39 -23.90 -7.72
C HIS A 36 12.07 -24.33 -9.03
N LYS A 37 12.72 -25.50 -9.06
CA LYS A 37 13.35 -26.07 -10.24
C LYS A 37 12.32 -26.56 -11.28
N ILE A 38 11.28 -27.28 -10.84
CA ILE A 38 10.19 -27.78 -11.70
C ILE A 38 9.39 -26.62 -12.34
N ARG A 39 9.18 -25.50 -11.62
CA ARG A 39 8.53 -24.31 -12.19
C ARG A 39 9.39 -23.55 -13.19
N HIS A 40 10.71 -23.59 -13.06
CA HIS A 40 11.62 -22.96 -14.01
C HIS A 40 11.77 -23.78 -15.29
N GLU A 41 11.84 -25.11 -15.21
CA GLU A 41 11.85 -25.99 -16.39
C GLU A 41 10.55 -25.91 -17.19
N ARG A 42 9.38 -25.85 -16.52
CA ARG A 42 8.08 -25.71 -17.20
C ARG A 42 7.91 -24.36 -17.92
N ARG A 43 8.53 -23.29 -17.40
CA ARG A 43 8.53 -21.95 -18.05
C ARG A 43 9.57 -21.80 -19.15
N GLN A 44 10.65 -22.58 -19.12
CA GLN A 44 11.64 -22.58 -20.21
C GLN A 44 11.16 -23.40 -21.41
N HIS A 45 10.39 -24.48 -21.20
CA HIS A 45 9.77 -25.23 -22.30
C HIS A 45 8.64 -24.46 -23.03
N GLU A 46 7.94 -23.53 -22.36
CA GLU A 46 6.93 -22.67 -23.00
C GLU A 46 7.55 -21.49 -23.79
N ALA A 47 8.84 -21.19 -23.61
CA ALA A 47 9.52 -20.06 -24.24
C ALA A 47 10.26 -20.43 -25.55
N LEU A 48 10.21 -21.69 -25.99
CA LEU A 48 10.94 -22.22 -27.15
C LEU A 48 10.03 -22.90 -28.19
N ALA A 49 8.81 -22.38 -28.40
CA ALA A 49 7.98 -22.74 -29.55
C ALA A 49 7.99 -21.60 -30.59
N PRO A 50 8.77 -21.70 -31.68
CA PRO A 50 8.72 -20.76 -32.79
C PRO A 50 7.67 -21.23 -33.80
N THR A 51 6.46 -20.68 -33.77
CA THR A 51 5.50 -20.88 -34.87
C THR A 51 5.71 -19.79 -35.92
N LYS A 52 6.49 -20.16 -36.94
CA LYS A 52 6.35 -19.64 -38.30
C LYS A 52 4.89 -19.79 -38.74
N ASP A 53 4.28 -18.72 -39.23
CA ASP A 53 3.36 -18.74 -40.38
C ASP A 53 2.97 -17.29 -40.75
N VAL A 54 3.88 -16.65 -41.47
CA VAL A 54 3.60 -15.44 -42.25
C VAL A 54 3.57 -15.86 -43.71
N ARG A 55 2.39 -16.23 -44.23
CA ARG A 55 2.08 -16.12 -45.66
C ARG A 55 0.59 -16.26 -45.91
N MET A 56 0.13 -15.50 -46.90
CA MET A 56 -1.22 -15.47 -47.50
C MET A 56 -2.30 -14.64 -46.78
N LYS A 57 -2.37 -13.36 -47.14
CA LYS A 57 -3.44 -12.88 -48.05
C LYS A 57 -3.16 -11.43 -48.45
N LEU A 58 -2.51 -11.31 -49.60
CA LEU A 58 -2.59 -10.15 -50.47
C LEU A 58 -3.88 -10.30 -51.31
N GLU A 59 -4.43 -9.16 -51.70
CA GLU A 59 -5.36 -8.92 -52.81
C GLU A 59 -6.88 -8.98 -52.59
N SER A 60 -7.52 -8.01 -53.26
CA SER A 60 -8.93 -7.62 -53.35
C SER A 60 -9.44 -6.77 -52.17
N ARG A 61 -9.92 -5.53 -52.31
CA ARG A 61 -10.38 -4.75 -53.48
C ARG A 61 -10.52 -3.27 -53.07
N VAL A 62 -10.11 -2.40 -53.99
CA VAL A 62 -10.75 -1.12 -54.37
C VAL A 62 -10.69 0.06 -53.38
N VAL A 63 -9.75 0.94 -53.72
CA VAL A 63 -9.71 2.37 -53.45
C VAL A 63 -11.02 3.03 -53.86
N GLU A 64 -11.70 3.70 -52.92
CA GLU A 64 -12.69 4.71 -53.28
C GLU A 64 -12.48 5.98 -52.45
N HIS A 65 -12.03 7.02 -53.17
CA HIS A 65 -11.79 8.37 -52.69
C HIS A 65 -13.07 9.01 -52.14
N ARG A 66 -13.28 8.98 -50.82
CA ARG A 66 -14.18 9.95 -50.18
C ARG A 66 -13.44 11.26 -49.89
N ARG A 67 -13.65 12.21 -50.81
CA ARG A 67 -13.34 13.63 -50.68
C ARG A 67 -13.74 14.15 -49.29
N ARG A 68 -12.77 14.61 -48.51
CA ARG A 68 -13.02 15.40 -47.29
C ARG A 68 -13.62 16.75 -47.69
N PRO A 69 -14.76 17.18 -47.15
CA PRO A 69 -15.17 18.56 -47.25
C PRO A 69 -14.18 19.43 -46.46
N HIS A 70 -13.70 20.50 -47.09
CA HIS A 70 -12.87 21.52 -46.49
C HIS A 70 -13.45 21.97 -45.14
N ARG A 71 -12.69 21.75 -44.07
CA ARG A 71 -12.97 22.31 -42.75
C ARG A 71 -12.94 23.84 -42.89
N LYS A 72 -14.08 24.49 -42.65
CA LYS A 72 -14.20 25.95 -42.48
C LYS A 72 -13.07 26.43 -41.58
N GLN A 73 -12.29 27.40 -42.07
CA GLN A 73 -11.32 28.15 -41.27
C GLN A 73 -12.03 28.62 -40.00
N THR A 74 -11.62 28.03 -38.88
CA THR A 74 -12.05 28.49 -37.57
C THR A 74 -11.20 29.71 -37.28
N VAL A 75 -11.86 30.86 -37.14
CA VAL A 75 -11.30 32.14 -36.71
C VAL A 75 -10.25 31.87 -35.61
N LEU A 76 -9.03 32.35 -35.82
CA LEU A 76 -7.94 32.31 -34.85
C LEU A 76 -8.44 32.89 -33.51
N PRO A 77 -8.39 32.14 -32.39
CA PRO A 77 -8.64 32.74 -31.09
C PRO A 77 -7.63 33.86 -30.86
N GLN A 78 -8.11 35.02 -30.43
CA GLN A 78 -7.27 36.16 -30.06
C GLN A 78 -6.09 35.69 -29.18
N ALA A 79 -4.88 36.20 -29.42
CA ALA A 79 -3.64 35.77 -28.77
C ALA A 79 -3.73 35.75 -27.22
N LYS A 80 -4.58 36.60 -26.62
CA LYS A 80 -4.86 36.65 -25.17
C LYS A 80 -5.52 35.38 -24.63
N ASP A 81 -6.42 34.74 -25.39
CA ASP A 81 -7.05 33.48 -24.96
C ASP A 81 -6.09 32.30 -25.06
N THR A 82 -5.19 32.32 -26.05
CA THR A 82 -4.16 31.29 -26.22
C THR A 82 -3.13 31.34 -25.10
N GLU A 83 -2.73 32.54 -24.67
CA GLU A 83 -1.77 32.73 -23.56
C GLU A 83 -2.36 32.31 -22.21
N ASN A 84 -3.60 32.72 -21.91
CA ASN A 84 -4.32 32.30 -20.70
C ASN A 84 -4.52 30.78 -20.62
N VAL A 85 -4.81 30.13 -21.76
CA VAL A 85 -4.91 28.66 -21.82
C VAL A 85 -3.55 28.00 -21.61
N ARG A 86 -2.48 28.53 -22.20
CA ARG A 86 -1.10 28.03 -22.00
C ARG A 86 -0.66 28.13 -20.54
N GLN A 87 -0.88 29.27 -19.88
CA GLN A 87 -0.53 29.47 -18.48
C GLN A 87 -1.29 28.49 -17.55
N LYS A 88 -2.60 28.30 -17.77
CA LYS A 88 -3.40 27.31 -17.03
C LYS A 88 -2.89 25.88 -17.23
N ASN A 89 -2.41 25.53 -18.43
CA ASN A 89 -1.82 24.23 -18.70
C ASN A 89 -0.49 24.04 -17.93
N VAL A 90 0.39 25.03 -17.95
CA VAL A 90 1.66 25.00 -17.20
C VAL A 90 1.41 24.85 -15.69
N GLN A 91 0.48 25.63 -15.13
CA GLN A 91 0.10 25.52 -13.72
C GLN A 91 -0.47 24.13 -13.41
N SER A 92 -1.38 23.62 -14.25
CA SER A 92 -1.95 22.28 -14.13
C SER A 92 -0.88 21.20 -14.09
N ASP A 93 0.16 21.31 -14.93
CA ASP A 93 1.23 20.33 -15.06
C ASP A 93 2.22 20.34 -13.90
N ARG A 94 2.45 21.50 -13.26
CA ARG A 94 3.21 21.57 -12.00
C ARG A 94 2.56 20.72 -10.91
N PHE A 95 1.25 20.87 -10.70
CA PHE A 95 0.51 20.06 -9.72
C PHE A 95 0.46 18.57 -10.08
N LYS A 96 0.30 18.23 -11.37
CA LYS A 96 0.36 16.82 -11.81
C LYS A 96 1.74 16.22 -11.53
N THR A 97 2.81 16.95 -11.82
CA THR A 97 4.19 16.49 -11.60
C THR A 97 4.47 16.27 -10.12
N ALA A 98 4.10 17.23 -9.27
CA ALA A 98 4.19 17.10 -7.83
C ALA A 98 3.38 15.89 -7.30
N THR A 99 2.14 15.72 -7.77
CA THR A 99 1.30 14.55 -7.43
C THR A 99 1.97 13.23 -7.83
N ARG A 100 2.58 13.17 -9.03
CA ARG A 100 3.26 11.96 -9.52
C ARG A 100 4.47 11.58 -8.67
N LYS A 101 5.29 12.57 -8.27
CA LYS A 101 6.44 12.35 -7.39
C LYS A 101 6.01 11.75 -6.04
N ILE A 102 5.02 12.38 -5.40
CA ILE A 102 4.43 11.89 -4.14
C ILE A 102 3.83 10.49 -4.30
N THR A 103 3.06 10.25 -5.36
CA THR A 103 2.42 8.94 -5.60
C THR A 103 3.48 7.85 -5.80
N LYS A 104 4.55 8.15 -6.54
CA LYS A 104 5.68 7.23 -6.74
C LYS A 104 6.36 6.92 -5.41
N LYS A 105 6.64 7.95 -4.60
CA LYS A 105 7.24 7.78 -3.27
C LYS A 105 6.38 6.90 -2.36
N LEU A 106 5.09 7.21 -2.26
CA LEU A 106 4.15 6.44 -1.44
C LEU A 106 4.02 4.99 -1.92
N THR A 107 4.01 4.74 -3.23
CA THR A 107 3.97 3.39 -3.79
C THR A 107 5.18 2.58 -3.36
N ASN A 108 6.37 3.19 -3.38
CA ASN A 108 7.60 2.55 -2.89
C ASN A 108 7.55 2.31 -1.38
N THR A 109 7.16 3.30 -0.58
CA THR A 109 7.01 3.16 0.88
C THR A 109 6.05 2.03 1.24
N ARG A 110 4.91 1.93 0.54
CA ARG A 110 3.96 0.82 0.69
C ARG A 110 4.58 -0.53 0.35
N ARG A 111 5.30 -0.64 -0.77
CA ARG A 111 5.93 -1.91 -1.20
C ARG A 111 6.94 -2.37 -0.16
N PHE A 112 7.86 -1.50 0.24
CA PHE A 112 8.88 -1.82 1.25
C PHE A 112 8.24 -2.20 2.58
N PHE A 113 7.24 -1.45 3.03
CA PHE A 113 6.53 -1.77 4.27
C PHE A 113 5.89 -3.17 4.25
N ILE A 114 5.25 -3.54 3.12
CA ILE A 114 4.65 -4.87 2.96
C ILE A 114 5.70 -5.97 2.98
N GLU A 115 6.88 -5.73 2.40
CA GLU A 115 7.98 -6.70 2.38
C GLU A 115 8.62 -6.86 3.76
N GLU A 116 8.96 -5.74 4.41
CA GLU A 116 9.61 -5.71 5.73
C GLU A 116 8.71 -6.28 6.83
N ARG A 117 7.39 -6.05 6.76
CA ARG A 117 6.43 -6.57 7.74
C ARG A 117 6.29 -8.10 7.72
N LYS A 118 6.62 -8.78 6.61
CA LYS A 118 6.53 -10.26 6.53
C LYS A 118 7.44 -10.97 7.52
N VAL A 119 8.47 -10.29 8.02
CA VAL A 119 9.41 -10.83 9.00
C VAL A 119 8.75 -10.99 10.37
N LEU A 120 7.72 -10.21 10.67
CA LEU A 120 6.90 -10.43 11.86
C LEU A 120 5.92 -11.57 11.59
N ASN A 121 6.09 -12.70 12.28
CA ASN A 121 5.07 -13.75 12.40
C ASN A 121 3.94 -13.26 13.32
N GLU A 122 3.23 -12.22 12.89
CA GLU A 122 2.16 -11.60 13.67
C GLU A 122 1.01 -12.60 13.92
N THR A 123 0.71 -12.85 15.19
CA THR A 123 -0.46 -13.65 15.56
C THR A 123 -1.74 -12.93 15.14
N ARG A 124 -2.74 -13.70 14.69
CA ARG A 124 -4.05 -13.16 14.30
C ARG A 124 -4.95 -12.87 15.50
N GLU A 125 -4.46 -13.10 16.71
CA GLU A 125 -5.19 -13.05 17.98
C GLU A 125 -5.63 -11.62 18.33
N TYR A 126 -4.87 -10.61 17.90
CA TYR A 126 -5.18 -9.20 18.20
C TYR A 126 -5.93 -8.48 17.08
N ARG A 127 -6.74 -9.20 16.29
CA ARG A 127 -7.51 -8.63 15.17
C ARG A 127 -8.58 -7.62 15.59
N ASP A 128 -9.06 -7.74 16.81
CA ASP A 128 -10.25 -7.04 17.27
C ASP A 128 -9.93 -5.68 17.91
N GLY A 129 -10.80 -4.72 17.63
CA GLY A 129 -10.70 -3.34 18.12
C GLY A 129 -9.90 -2.39 17.22
N MET A 130 -10.29 -1.12 17.26
CA MET A 130 -9.53 0.02 16.74
C MET A 130 -9.41 1.00 17.89
N PRO A 131 -8.26 1.05 18.60
CA PRO A 131 -8.10 1.92 19.74
C PRO A 131 -8.22 3.40 19.38
N ASP A 132 -8.69 4.21 20.33
CA ASP A 132 -8.92 5.65 20.14
C ASP A 132 -7.63 6.47 19.95
N TRP A 133 -6.47 5.87 20.24
CA TRP A 133 -5.17 6.47 19.96
C TRP A 133 -4.78 6.36 18.48
N LEU A 134 -5.46 5.52 17.68
CA LEU A 134 -5.22 5.44 16.24
C LEU A 134 -5.79 6.67 15.51
N PRO A 135 -5.05 7.22 14.53
CA PRO A 135 -5.56 8.31 13.70
C PRO A 135 -6.77 7.87 12.87
N THR A 136 -7.81 8.68 12.87
CA THR A 136 -9.02 8.46 12.08
C THR A 136 -8.94 9.24 10.77
N ILE A 137 -8.86 8.50 9.65
CA ILE A 137 -8.90 9.11 8.30
C ILE A 137 -10.18 8.70 7.60
N ASN A 138 -10.95 9.71 7.20
CA ASN A 138 -12.21 9.50 6.53
C ASN A 138 -12.04 9.39 5.00
N PHE A 139 -11.67 8.20 4.53
CA PHE A 139 -11.52 7.94 3.09
C PHE A 139 -12.83 8.05 2.30
N VAL A 140 -13.99 7.88 2.96
CA VAL A 140 -15.30 8.09 2.30
C VAL A 140 -15.45 9.56 1.90
N ASP A 141 -15.20 10.48 2.84
CA ASP A 141 -15.29 11.92 2.58
C ASP A 141 -14.21 12.38 1.60
N ILE A 142 -13.01 11.79 1.68
CA ILE A 142 -11.93 12.07 0.73
C ILE A 142 -12.34 11.67 -0.69
N HIS A 143 -12.80 10.44 -0.87
CA HIS A 143 -13.09 9.87 -2.18
C HIS A 143 -14.29 10.51 -2.86
N PHE A 144 -15.35 10.79 -2.09
CA PHE A 144 -16.58 11.39 -2.60
C PHE A 144 -16.58 12.92 -2.56
N TYR A 145 -15.46 13.55 -2.19
CA TYR A 145 -15.35 15.01 -2.17
C TYR A 145 -15.64 15.65 -3.53
N ASN A 146 -16.34 16.79 -3.51
CA ASN A 146 -16.70 17.53 -4.70
C ASN A 146 -15.81 18.77 -4.89
N TYR A 147 -14.92 18.73 -5.88
CA TYR A 147 -13.92 19.77 -6.14
C TYR A 147 -14.51 20.98 -6.87
N LYS A 148 -15.35 21.78 -6.21
CA LYS A 148 -15.95 23.02 -6.75
C LYS A 148 -15.19 24.26 -6.26
N LYS A 149 -14.22 24.78 -7.03
CA LYS A 149 -13.57 26.08 -6.77
C LYS A 149 -13.36 26.85 -8.07
N ARG A 150 -13.99 28.01 -8.27
CA ARG A 150 -13.79 28.81 -9.50
C ARG A 150 -12.33 29.28 -9.60
N GLY A 151 -11.80 29.40 -10.82
CA GLY A 151 -10.45 29.92 -11.10
C GLY A 151 -9.29 28.89 -11.03
N ALA A 152 -9.37 27.87 -10.17
CA ALA A 152 -8.31 26.86 -10.03
C ALA A 152 -8.44 25.69 -11.00
N THR A 153 -7.32 25.10 -11.42
CA THR A 153 -7.32 23.88 -12.25
C THR A 153 -7.77 22.65 -11.45
N MET A 154 -8.25 21.59 -12.11
CA MET A 154 -8.67 20.38 -11.40
C MET A 154 -7.52 19.66 -10.67
N SER A 155 -6.30 19.70 -11.22
CA SER A 155 -5.11 19.12 -10.58
C SER A 155 -4.72 19.90 -9.33
N GLU A 156 -4.75 21.23 -9.40
CA GLU A 156 -4.55 22.12 -8.26
C GLU A 156 -5.56 21.85 -7.14
N ARG A 157 -6.87 21.81 -7.46
CA ARG A 157 -7.92 21.55 -6.45
C ARG A 157 -7.71 20.20 -5.76
N LYS A 158 -7.39 19.16 -6.53
CA LYS A 158 -7.11 17.82 -5.98
C LYS A 158 -5.87 17.82 -5.10
N PHE A 159 -4.78 18.43 -5.57
CA PHE A 159 -3.54 18.51 -4.81
C PHE A 159 -3.75 19.27 -3.49
N ALA A 160 -4.32 20.46 -3.54
CA ALA A 160 -4.58 21.31 -2.38
C ALA A 160 -5.50 20.64 -1.34
N TYR A 161 -6.39 19.74 -1.76
CA TYR A 161 -7.28 19.01 -0.86
C TYR A 161 -6.67 17.73 -0.28
N LEU A 162 -5.94 16.97 -1.09
CA LEU A 162 -5.45 15.64 -0.75
C LEU A 162 -4.11 15.68 -0.01
N MET A 163 -3.17 16.53 -0.45
CA MET A 163 -1.80 16.51 0.09
C MET A 163 -1.73 16.91 1.57
N PRO A 164 -2.44 17.93 2.05
CA PRO A 164 -2.48 18.24 3.48
C PRO A 164 -3.00 17.07 4.33
N LYS A 165 -3.99 16.31 3.83
CA LYS A 165 -4.55 15.14 4.54
C LYS A 165 -3.59 13.97 4.56
N LEU A 166 -2.92 13.72 3.43
CA LEU A 166 -1.85 12.72 3.35
C LEU A 166 -0.74 13.07 4.35
N TYR A 167 -0.23 14.30 4.27
CA TYR A 167 0.82 14.81 5.17
C TYR A 167 0.44 14.62 6.63
N LYS A 168 -0.73 15.11 7.04
CA LYS A 168 -1.24 14.96 8.41
C LYS A 168 -1.24 13.49 8.84
N SER A 169 -1.84 12.60 8.04
CA SER A 169 -1.92 11.18 8.39
C SER A 169 -0.56 10.49 8.49
N LEU A 170 0.43 10.88 7.68
CA LEU A 170 1.78 10.33 7.78
C LEU A 170 2.51 10.81 9.03
N VAL A 171 2.36 12.09 9.40
CA VAL A 171 2.95 12.65 10.62
C VAL A 171 2.34 12.01 11.87
N GLU A 172 1.03 11.82 11.90
CA GLU A 172 0.36 11.16 13.04
C GLU A 172 0.87 9.73 13.26
N TYR A 173 1.09 8.95 12.18
CA TYR A 173 1.69 7.63 12.29
C TYR A 173 3.17 7.66 12.63
N GLN A 174 3.92 8.67 12.18
CA GLN A 174 5.30 8.86 12.61
C GLN A 174 5.38 9.03 14.13
N ASP A 175 4.47 9.80 14.73
CA ASP A 175 4.45 9.99 16.18
C ASP A 175 4.12 8.71 16.95
N ILE A 176 3.22 7.86 16.42
CA ILE A 176 2.96 6.52 16.97
C ILE A 176 4.24 5.68 16.97
N PHE A 177 4.92 5.55 15.83
CA PHE A 177 6.12 4.72 15.75
C PHE A 177 7.29 5.26 16.58
N LYS A 178 7.41 6.59 16.73
CA LYS A 178 8.38 7.22 17.64
C LYS A 178 8.11 6.89 19.11
N LEU A 179 6.85 6.64 19.48
CA LEU A 179 6.49 6.23 20.82
C LEU A 179 6.72 4.73 21.01
N LEU A 180 6.27 3.91 20.04
CA LEU A 180 6.43 2.46 20.09
C LEU A 180 7.89 2.04 20.22
N ILE A 181 8.83 2.67 19.49
CA ILE A 181 10.25 2.33 19.60
C ILE A 181 10.84 2.60 21.01
N LYS A 182 10.16 3.40 21.84
CA LYS A 182 10.57 3.72 23.21
C LYS A 182 9.85 2.87 24.27
N VAL A 183 8.97 1.97 23.86
CA VAL A 183 8.30 1.04 24.77
C VAL A 183 9.32 0.03 25.24
N GLU A 184 9.58 0.02 26.54
CA GLU A 184 10.34 -0.96 27.27
C GLU A 184 9.44 -2.14 27.59
N VAL A 185 9.97 -3.35 27.44
CA VAL A 185 9.24 -4.59 27.77
C VAL A 185 9.99 -5.29 28.88
N GLU A 186 9.32 -5.51 30.00
CA GLU A 186 9.88 -6.26 31.13
C GLU A 186 9.68 -7.75 30.87
N PHE A 187 10.69 -8.42 30.29
CA PHE A 187 10.64 -9.87 30.09
C PHE A 187 12.05 -10.49 30.08
N ALA A 188 12.21 -11.62 30.78
CA ALA A 188 13.49 -12.33 30.91
C ALA A 188 13.67 -13.49 29.90
N ASP A 189 12.68 -13.74 29.03
CA ASP A 189 12.67 -14.91 28.15
C ASP A 189 13.37 -14.67 26.78
N ASP A 190 14.25 -15.59 26.39
CA ASP A 190 15.01 -15.58 25.13
C ASP A 190 14.17 -15.39 23.84
N PRO A 191 12.98 -16.02 23.67
CA PRO A 191 12.17 -15.82 22.46
C PRO A 191 11.69 -14.38 22.30
N PHE A 192 11.36 -13.70 23.40
CA PHE A 192 10.89 -12.32 23.34
C PHE A 192 12.05 -11.35 23.05
N CYS A 193 13.26 -11.63 23.54
CA CYS A 193 14.46 -10.86 23.18
C CYS A 193 14.68 -10.82 21.65
N SER A 194 14.52 -11.96 20.97
CA SER A 194 14.61 -12.05 19.50
C SER A 194 13.51 -11.24 18.78
N TYR A 195 12.26 -11.35 19.26
CA TYR A 195 11.16 -10.54 18.75
C TYR A 195 11.44 -9.05 18.93
N ASN A 196 11.86 -8.64 20.13
CA ASN A 196 12.10 -7.23 20.46
C ASN A 196 13.21 -6.62 19.59
N LYS A 197 14.27 -7.38 19.29
CA LYS A 197 15.31 -6.96 18.33
C LYS A 197 14.74 -6.74 16.93
N THR A 198 13.97 -7.71 16.42
CA THR A 198 13.33 -7.64 15.09
C THR A 198 12.35 -6.47 15.00
N ARG A 199 11.57 -6.27 16.06
CA ARG A 199 10.64 -5.16 16.25
C ARG A 199 11.35 -3.81 16.13
N HIS A 200 12.43 -3.60 16.88
CA HIS A 200 13.19 -2.34 16.84
C HIS A 200 13.73 -2.05 15.44
N GLU A 201 14.26 -3.07 14.76
CA GLU A 201 14.75 -2.93 13.39
C GLU A 201 13.62 -2.52 12.44
N LEU A 202 12.45 -3.17 12.52
CA LEU A 202 11.31 -2.87 11.67
C LEU A 202 10.73 -1.48 11.94
N ILE A 203 10.59 -1.08 13.21
CA ILE A 203 10.12 0.26 13.56
C ILE A 203 11.13 1.30 13.07
N GLY A 204 12.43 1.05 13.21
CA GLY A 204 13.49 1.92 12.68
C GLY A 204 13.40 2.12 11.16
N LYS A 205 13.26 1.03 10.39
CA LYS A 205 13.03 1.08 8.94
C LYS A 205 11.75 1.85 8.60
N THR A 206 10.66 1.56 9.31
CA THR A 206 9.37 2.23 9.12
C THR A 206 9.47 3.74 9.36
N LEU A 207 10.11 4.15 10.45
CA LEU A 207 10.36 5.56 10.76
C LEU A 207 11.20 6.23 9.68
N HIS A 208 12.30 5.62 9.26
CA HIS A 208 13.16 6.16 8.20
C HIS A 208 12.37 6.40 6.90
N ARG A 209 11.54 5.43 6.49
CA ARG A 209 10.68 5.57 5.30
C ARG A 209 9.61 6.65 5.49
N LEU A 210 9.03 6.75 6.69
CA LEU A 210 8.06 7.80 7.03
C LEU A 210 8.69 9.19 6.93
N TYR A 211 9.83 9.42 7.56
CA TYR A 211 10.57 10.69 7.44
C TYR A 211 10.80 11.06 5.97
N SER A 212 11.31 10.11 5.19
CA SER A 212 11.61 10.34 3.77
C SER A 212 10.34 10.60 2.94
N THR A 213 9.21 9.98 3.27
CA THR A 213 7.93 10.20 2.57
C THR A 213 7.29 11.53 2.97
N ILE A 214 7.33 11.88 4.25
CA ILE A 214 6.84 13.15 4.78
C ILE A 214 7.62 14.32 4.17
N ALA A 215 8.95 14.20 4.06
CA ALA A 215 9.82 15.19 3.42
C ALA A 215 9.41 15.40 1.95
N GLU A 216 9.27 14.33 1.17
CA GLU A 216 8.81 14.41 -0.23
C GLU A 216 7.45 15.14 -0.35
N VAL A 217 6.48 14.80 0.50
CA VAL A 217 5.16 15.47 0.49
C VAL A 217 5.32 16.95 0.82
N ARG A 218 6.08 17.29 1.87
CA ARG A 218 6.32 18.66 2.30
C ARG A 218 6.99 19.50 1.21
N GLU A 219 8.08 19.01 0.63
CA GLU A 219 8.84 19.69 -0.42
C GLU A 219 7.96 19.95 -1.65
N ASN A 220 7.19 18.95 -2.07
CA ASN A 220 6.29 19.11 -3.21
C ASN A 220 5.15 20.09 -2.90
N MET A 221 4.62 20.12 -1.67
CA MET A 221 3.62 21.12 -1.26
C MET A 221 4.19 22.55 -1.31
N VAL A 222 5.38 22.75 -0.76
CA VAL A 222 6.08 24.04 -0.79
C VAL A 222 6.37 24.47 -2.23
N SER A 223 6.83 23.56 -3.09
CA SER A 223 7.19 23.86 -4.49
C SER A 223 6.03 24.37 -5.35
N VAL A 224 4.79 24.08 -4.95
CA VAL A 224 3.57 24.53 -5.65
C VAL A 224 2.75 25.49 -4.80
N ASN A 225 3.38 26.12 -3.80
CA ASN A 225 2.81 27.15 -2.92
C ASN A 225 1.54 26.70 -2.18
N ILE A 226 1.50 25.45 -1.72
CA ILE A 226 0.43 24.94 -0.86
C ILE A 226 0.92 24.93 0.58
N PRO A 227 0.18 25.56 1.52
CA PRO A 227 0.59 25.62 2.91
C PRO A 227 0.64 24.22 3.54
N VAL A 228 1.71 23.96 4.27
CA VAL A 228 1.89 22.73 5.05
C VAL A 228 1.11 22.88 6.35
N PRO A 229 0.15 21.99 6.65
CA PRO A 229 -0.65 22.11 7.86
C PRO A 229 0.20 21.86 9.10
N GLN A 230 -0.04 22.61 10.17
CA GLN A 230 0.48 22.30 11.49
C GLN A 230 -0.27 21.09 12.05
N VAL A 231 0.47 20.06 12.47
CA VAL A 231 -0.11 18.83 13.04
C VAL A 231 0.09 18.86 14.55
N SER A 232 -1.00 19.00 15.29
CA SER A 232 -0.99 18.94 16.75
C SER A 232 -0.69 17.52 17.23
N LYS A 233 0.05 17.40 18.34
CA LYS A 233 0.28 16.11 18.99
C LYS A 233 -1.07 15.47 19.37
N ASN A 234 -1.23 14.19 19.05
CA ASN A 234 -2.41 13.43 19.47
C ASN A 234 -2.33 13.16 20.98
N LYS A 235 -3.24 13.77 21.74
CA LYS A 235 -3.30 13.64 23.21
C LYS A 235 -3.59 12.20 23.65
N ASN A 236 -4.32 11.43 22.84
CA ASN A 236 -4.67 10.05 23.14
C ASN A 236 -3.46 9.10 23.08
N LEU A 237 -2.33 9.51 22.49
CA LEU A 237 -1.10 8.71 22.50
C LEU A 237 -0.49 8.58 23.91
N GLN A 238 -0.89 9.41 24.87
CA GLN A 238 -0.45 9.29 26.27
C GLN A 238 -0.89 7.97 26.92
N VAL A 239 -1.92 7.31 26.37
CA VAL A 239 -2.44 6.02 26.86
C VAL A 239 -1.49 4.86 26.53
N LEU A 240 -0.57 5.04 25.57
CA LEU A 240 0.46 4.04 25.29
C LEU A 240 1.52 4.09 26.40
N GLU A 241 1.39 3.19 27.36
CA GLU A 241 2.35 3.00 28.46
C GLU A 241 3.77 2.75 27.92
N LYS A 242 4.77 3.35 28.58
CA LYS A 242 6.17 3.21 28.18
C LYS A 242 6.79 1.89 28.65
N LYS A 243 6.20 1.26 29.65
CA LYS A 243 6.61 -0.04 30.18
C LYS A 243 5.39 -0.95 30.13
N VAL A 244 5.49 -2.05 29.40
CA VAL A 244 4.39 -3.00 29.22
C VAL A 244 4.91 -4.42 29.27
N ASP A 245 4.02 -5.38 29.50
CA ASP A 245 4.34 -6.79 29.36
C ASP A 245 4.43 -7.21 27.88
N ALA A 246 4.96 -8.42 27.63
CA ALA A 246 5.11 -8.96 26.29
C ALA A 246 3.78 -9.04 25.50
N PRO A 247 2.67 -9.55 26.06
CA PRO A 247 1.37 -9.57 25.38
C PRO A 247 0.88 -8.19 24.94
N GLN A 248 0.96 -7.18 25.81
CA GLN A 248 0.50 -5.84 25.50
C GLN A 248 1.41 -5.17 24.45
N CYS A 249 2.73 -5.43 24.47
CA CYS A 249 3.64 -5.01 23.41
C CYS A 249 3.22 -5.58 22.05
N LEU A 250 3.04 -6.91 21.97
CA LEU A 250 2.64 -7.61 20.75
C LEU A 250 1.31 -7.06 20.20
N LYS A 251 0.34 -6.84 21.09
CA LYS A 251 -0.96 -6.25 20.74
C LYS A 251 -0.82 -4.84 20.16
N ASN A 252 -0.08 -3.97 20.83
CA ASN A 252 0.12 -2.59 20.39
C ASN A 252 0.84 -2.54 19.03
N ASP A 253 1.89 -3.33 18.85
CA ASP A 253 2.64 -3.42 17.60
C ASP A 253 1.76 -3.93 16.46
N TYR A 254 1.03 -5.03 16.68
CA TYR A 254 0.11 -5.60 15.70
C TYR A 254 -0.90 -4.55 15.20
N ILE A 255 -1.56 -3.86 16.15
CA ILE A 255 -2.56 -2.85 15.85
C ILE A 255 -1.95 -1.71 15.02
N ALA A 256 -0.79 -1.19 15.43
CA ALA A 256 -0.11 -0.10 14.75
C ALA A 256 0.34 -0.48 13.34
N PHE A 257 1.01 -1.63 13.18
CA PHE A 257 1.48 -2.10 11.87
C PHE A 257 0.31 -2.42 10.93
N ARG A 258 -0.76 -3.05 11.44
CA ARG A 258 -1.98 -3.29 10.67
C ARG A 258 -2.62 -1.99 10.22
N ALA A 259 -2.81 -1.04 11.13
CA ALA A 259 -3.45 0.24 10.84
C ALA A 259 -2.63 1.07 9.84
N TYR A 260 -1.30 1.09 9.99
CA TYR A 260 -0.40 1.77 9.05
C TYR A 260 -0.39 1.11 7.67
N GLY A 261 -0.39 -0.22 7.61
CA GLY A 261 -0.55 -0.94 6.33
C GLY A 261 -1.87 -0.60 5.64
N ASN A 262 -2.96 -0.51 6.40
CA ASN A 262 -4.26 -0.09 5.88
C ASN A 262 -4.26 1.36 5.39
N LEU A 263 -3.61 2.27 6.12
CA LEU A 263 -3.40 3.67 5.70
C LEU A 263 -2.74 3.73 4.31
N LEU A 264 -1.59 3.06 4.17
CA LEU A 264 -0.82 3.07 2.92
C LEU A 264 -1.60 2.46 1.76
N ASN A 265 -2.33 1.36 2.01
CA ASN A 265 -3.21 0.74 1.02
C ASN A 265 -4.34 1.67 0.58
N ASN A 266 -5.01 2.34 1.52
CA ASN A 266 -6.11 3.26 1.19
C ASN A 266 -5.62 4.47 0.39
N TRP A 267 -4.51 5.09 0.78
CA TRP A 267 -3.93 6.20 0.00
C TRP A 267 -3.46 5.76 -1.38
N TYR A 268 -2.84 4.58 -1.50
CA TYR A 268 -2.47 4.01 -2.79
C TYR A 268 -3.69 3.82 -3.69
N SER A 269 -4.76 3.22 -3.15
CA SER A 269 -6.02 3.03 -3.88
C SER A 269 -6.65 4.37 -4.26
N GLU A 270 -6.62 5.37 -3.39
CA GLU A 270 -7.16 6.70 -3.68
C GLU A 270 -6.44 7.37 -4.88
N PHE A 271 -5.12 7.30 -4.92
CA PHE A 271 -4.35 7.85 -6.05
C PHE A 271 -4.50 7.04 -7.34
N ARG A 272 -4.61 5.71 -7.22
CA ARG A 272 -4.76 4.80 -8.36
C ARG A 272 -6.17 4.84 -8.96
N CYS A 273 -7.19 4.97 -8.12
CA CYS A 273 -8.60 4.87 -8.46
C CYS A 273 -9.37 6.16 -8.13
N PRO A 274 -8.98 7.33 -8.67
CA PRO A 274 -9.63 8.59 -8.32
C PRO A 274 -11.01 8.68 -8.98
N ARG A 275 -12.04 9.01 -8.19
CA ARG A 275 -13.44 9.10 -8.62
C ARG A 275 -13.63 9.78 -9.98
N GLY A 276 -14.48 9.19 -10.82
CA GLY A 276 -14.93 9.76 -12.09
C GLY A 276 -14.02 9.57 -13.30
N LYS A 277 -12.91 8.82 -13.18
CA LYS A 277 -12.13 8.41 -14.36
C LYS A 277 -12.84 7.30 -15.14
N LYS A 278 -13.01 7.47 -16.46
CA LYS A 278 -13.58 6.45 -17.37
C LYS A 278 -12.90 5.07 -17.26
N VAL A 279 -11.60 5.05 -16.97
CA VAL A 279 -10.78 3.83 -16.79
C VAL A 279 -11.21 2.99 -15.57
N ILE A 280 -11.90 3.58 -14.57
CA ILE A 280 -12.36 2.86 -13.38
C ILE A 280 -13.36 1.74 -13.73
N ARG A 281 -14.23 1.98 -14.72
CA ARG A 281 -15.27 1.00 -15.10
C ARG A 281 -14.70 -0.34 -15.57
N ASN A 282 -13.46 -0.37 -16.04
CA ASN A 282 -12.83 -1.57 -16.60
C ASN A 282 -11.78 -2.19 -15.67
N ASN A 283 -11.54 -1.62 -14.48
CA ASN A 283 -10.56 -2.15 -13.52
C ASN A 283 -11.27 -2.63 -12.25
N SER A 284 -11.40 -3.95 -12.10
CA SER A 284 -12.07 -4.59 -10.96
C SER A 284 -11.59 -4.06 -9.61
N LYS A 285 -10.27 -3.90 -9.42
CA LYS A 285 -9.70 -3.39 -8.16
C LYS A 285 -10.18 -1.98 -7.80
N CYS A 286 -10.43 -1.13 -8.81
CA CYS A 286 -10.96 0.20 -8.57
C CYS A 286 -12.47 0.18 -8.29
N ALA A 287 -13.21 -0.71 -8.97
CA ALA A 287 -14.63 -0.92 -8.69
C ALA A 287 -14.85 -1.44 -7.26
N ASP A 288 -14.05 -2.41 -6.82
CA ASP A 288 -14.11 -2.97 -5.46
C ASP A 288 -13.82 -1.92 -4.38
N TYR A 289 -12.82 -1.07 -4.62
CA TYR A 289 -12.48 0.02 -3.71
C TYR A 289 -13.61 1.05 -3.60
N GLU A 290 -14.19 1.48 -4.73
CA GLU A 290 -15.32 2.41 -4.75
C GLU A 290 -16.57 1.80 -4.10
N ALA A 291 -16.88 0.53 -4.38
CA ALA A 291 -17.99 -0.20 -3.77
C ALA A 291 -17.84 -0.27 -2.25
N LYS A 292 -16.64 -0.61 -1.75
CA LYS A 292 -16.33 -0.64 -0.31
C LYS A 292 -16.54 0.72 0.36
N LEU A 293 -16.14 1.82 -0.30
CA LEU A 293 -16.36 3.16 0.25
C LEU A 293 -17.82 3.59 0.20
N LYS A 294 -18.56 3.18 -0.84
CA LYS A 294 -20.00 3.42 -0.96
C LYS A 294 -20.77 2.68 0.13
N GLU A 295 -20.49 1.41 0.37
CA GLU A 295 -21.10 0.64 1.46
C GLU A 295 -20.87 1.30 2.82
N LYS A 296 -19.64 1.77 3.08
CA LYS A 296 -19.32 2.53 4.30
C LYS A 296 -20.07 3.85 4.40
N LYS A 297 -20.26 4.55 3.28
CA LYS A 297 -21.05 5.78 3.21
C LYS A 297 -22.51 5.49 3.59
N ASP A 298 -23.10 4.49 2.97
CA ASP A 298 -24.52 4.14 3.16
C ASP A 298 -24.80 3.66 4.59
N LYS A 299 -23.87 2.89 5.19
CA LYS A 299 -23.95 2.51 6.61
C LYS A 299 -23.95 3.70 7.56
N ARG A 300 -23.21 4.77 7.25
CA ARG A 300 -23.21 5.99 8.07
C ARG A 300 -24.53 6.73 8.00
N TYR A 301 -25.13 6.86 6.81
CA TYR A 301 -26.45 7.47 6.68
C TYR A 301 -27.52 6.74 7.50
N LYS A 302 -27.55 5.41 7.43
CA LYS A 302 -28.48 4.60 8.22
C LYS A 302 -28.32 4.76 9.74
N ASN A 303 -27.11 5.06 10.21
CA ASN A 303 -26.85 5.30 11.63
C ASN A 303 -27.17 6.73 12.06
N THR A 304 -27.29 7.68 11.13
CA THR A 304 -27.70 9.07 11.41
C THR A 304 -29.22 9.24 11.39
N GLU A 305 -29.96 8.34 10.74
CA GLU A 305 -31.43 8.31 10.68
C GLU A 305 -32.09 7.54 11.85
N ARG A 306 -31.30 6.98 12.77
CA ARG A 306 -31.76 6.33 14.02
C ARG A 306 -31.47 7.23 15.20
#